data_AF-A0A6V7L4Z6-F1
#
_entry.id   AF-A0A6V7L4Z6-F1
#
_cell.length_a   1.000
_cell.length_b   1.000
_cell.length_c   1.000
_cell.angle_alpha   90.00
_cell.angle_beta   90.00
_cell.angle_gamma   90.00
#
_symmetry.space_group_name_H-M   'P 1'
#
loop_
_entity.id
_entity.type
_entity.pdbx_description
1 polymer ?
#
loop_
_entity_poly.entity_id
_entity_poly.type
_entity_poly.pdbx_seq_one_letter_code
_entity_poly.pdbx_strand_id
1 'polypeptide(L)' 'LTIEVMAAQAFVFFLAGFETSSTTISLALYELAHNPDVQEKLINEIRDALEQNKGQLTYALVNEMKYLEMVID' A
#
# COMPACT_ATOMS: atom_id res chain seq x y z
N LEU A 1 -24.29 21.68 2.86
CA LEU A 1 -24.17 20.84 1.65
C LEU A 1 -25.45 20.03 1.52
N THR A 2 -26.04 19.89 0.32
CA THR A 2 -27.16 18.95 0.13
C THR A 2 -26.62 17.52 0.05
N ILE A 3 -27.48 16.51 0.28
CA ILE A 3 -27.08 15.09 0.25
C ILE A 3 -26.50 14.72 -1.12
N GLU A 4 -27.06 15.26 -2.20
CA GLU A 4 -26.61 15.03 -3.57
C GLU A 4 -25.20 15.57 -3.79
N VAL A 5 -24.91 16.77 -3.28
CA VAL A 5 -23.56 17.35 -3.37
C VAL A 5 -22.57 16.56 -2.51
N MET A 6 -22.98 16.07 -1.33
CA MET A 6 -22.12 15.21 -0.49
C MET A 6 -21.79 13.88 -1.19
N ALA A 7 -22.79 13.25 -1.80
CA ALA A 7 -22.61 12.00 -2.54
C ALA A 7 -21.70 12.19 -3.76
N ALA A 8 -21.89 13.26 -4.53
CA ALA A 8 -21.04 13.58 -5.66
C ALA A 8 -19.58 13.80 -5.23
N GLN A 9 -19.34 14.53 -4.14
CA GLN A 9 -18.00 14.76 -3.60
C GLN A 9 -17.34 13.46 -3.10
N ALA A 10 -18.08 12.60 -2.41
CA ALA A 10 -17.57 11.30 -1.98
C ALA A 10 -17.11 10.44 -3.16
N PHE A 11 -17.84 10.48 -4.28
CA PHE A 11 -17.46 9.76 -5.50
C PHE A 11 -16.19 10.35 -6.14
N VAL A 12 -16.05 11.68 -6.17
CA VAL A 12 -14.83 12.34 -6.67
C VAL A 12 -13.61 11.94 -5.83
N PHE A 13 -13.72 11.97 -4.50
CA PHE A 13 -12.61 11.54 -3.63
C PHE A 13 -12.25 10.07 -3.83
N PHE A 14 -13.24 9.21 -3.98
CA PHE A 14 -13.01 7.80 -4.27
C PHE A 14 -12.26 7.61 -5.60
N LEU A 15 -12.73 8.23 -6.68
CA LEU A 15 -12.07 8.10 -7.99
C LEU A 15 -10.64 8.63 -8.00
N ALA A 16 -10.42 9.81 -7.41
CA ALA A 16 -9.10 10.43 -7.36
C ALA A 16 -8.09 9.57 -6.59
N GLY A 17 -8.51 8.95 -5.47
CA GLY A 17 -7.67 8.01 -4.73
C GLY A 17 -7.51 6.67 -5.44
N PHE A 18 -8.57 6.17 -6.09
CA PHE A 18 -8.54 4.87 -6.75
C PHE A 18 -7.59 4.83 -7.95
N GLU A 19 -7.67 5.81 -8.86
CA GLU A 19 -6.88 5.81 -10.10
C GLU A 19 -5.38 5.89 -9.81
N THR A 20 -4.99 6.79 -8.89
CA THR A 20 -3.59 6.98 -8.51
C THR A 20 -3.05 5.77 -7.76
N SER A 21 -3.72 5.31 -6.69
CA SER A 21 -3.26 4.16 -5.91
C SER A 21 -3.24 2.86 -6.72
N SER A 22 -4.25 2.61 -7.57
CA SER A 22 -4.26 1.38 -8.40
C SER A 22 -3.12 1.37 -9.42
N THR A 23 -2.77 2.52 -9.99
CA THR A 23 -1.62 2.67 -10.89
C THR A 23 -0.32 2.42 -10.15
N THR A 24 -0.11 3.06 -8.99
CA THR A 24 1.10 2.85 -8.16
C THR A 24 1.26 1.38 -7.78
N ILE A 25 0.21 0.72 -7.28
CA ILE A 25 0.26 -0.71 -6.91
C ILE A 25 0.60 -1.57 -8.13
N SER A 26 0.00 -1.28 -9.30
CA SER A 26 0.25 -2.06 -10.51
C SER A 26 1.70 -1.95 -10.98
N LEU A 27 2.29 -0.75 -10.93
CA LEU A 27 3.69 -0.51 -11.28
C LEU A 27 4.64 -1.14 -10.26
N ALA A 28 4.38 -0.97 -8.96
CA ALA A 28 5.17 -1.61 -7.92
C ALA A 28 5.20 -3.13 -8.09
N LEU A 29 4.05 -3.77 -8.30
CA LEU A 29 3.97 -5.21 -8.55
C LEU A 29 4.68 -5.63 -9.83
N TYR A 30 4.60 -4.81 -10.88
CA TYR A 30 5.32 -5.05 -12.14
C TYR A 30 6.83 -5.05 -11.92
N GLU A 31 7.37 -4.02 -11.23
CA GLU A 31 8.80 -3.93 -10.93
C GLU A 31 9.26 -5.07 -10.01
N LEU A 32 8.48 -5.42 -8.98
CA LEU A 32 8.79 -6.55 -8.09
C LEU A 32 8.84 -7.87 -8.85
N ALA A 33 7.94 -8.09 -9.82
CA ALA A 33 7.94 -9.31 -10.63
C ALA A 33 9.19 -9.44 -11.52
N HIS A 34 9.79 -8.31 -11.93
CA HIS A 34 11.02 -8.29 -12.73
C HIS A 34 12.30 -8.29 -11.89
N ASN A 35 12.20 -7.98 -10.58
CA ASN A 35 13.32 -7.92 -9.65
C ASN A 35 13.08 -8.85 -8.45
N PRO A 36 13.26 -10.19 -8.62
CA PRO A 36 12.95 -11.18 -7.58
C PRO A 36 13.74 -11.00 -6.28
N ASP A 37 14.94 -10.45 -6.34
CA ASP A 37 15.78 -10.14 -5.17
C ASP A 37 15.20 -9.00 -4.33
N VAL A 38 14.68 -7.95 -4.98
CA VAL A 38 13.94 -6.86 -4.34
C VAL A 38 12.66 -7.40 -3.71
N GLN A 39 11.93 -8.26 -4.43
CA GLN A 39 10.71 -8.90 -3.95
C GLN A 39 10.97 -9.78 -2.71
N GLU A 40 12.00 -10.62 -2.75
CA GLU A 40 12.38 -11.49 -1.63
C GLU A 40 12.76 -10.66 -0.40
N LYS A 41 13.54 -9.58 -0.59
CA LYS A 41 13.90 -8.66 0.49
C LYS A 41 12.68 -8.00 1.14
N LEU A 42 11.72 -7.54 0.34
CA LEU A 42 10.48 -6.96 0.86
C LEU A 42 9.64 -7.98 1.63
N ILE A 43 9.49 -9.19 1.08
CA ILE A 43 8.74 -10.26 1.75
C ILE A 43 9.38 -10.62 3.10
N ASN A 44 10.72 -10.63 3.17
CA ASN A 44 11.43 -10.91 4.42
C ASN A 44 11.17 -9.81 5.46
N GLU A 45 11.24 -8.53 5.09
CA GLU A 45 10.87 -7.43 6.01
C GLU A 45 9.44 -7.59 6.55
N ILE A 46 8.47 -7.89 5.67
CA ILE A 46 7.07 -8.07 6.05
C ILE A 46 6.91 -9.26 7.01
N ARG A 47 7.57 -10.39 6.72
CA ARG A 47 7.54 -11.57 7.59
C ARG A 47 8.13 -11.28 8.96
N ASP A 48 9.31 -10.66 9.00
CA ASP A 48 10.00 -10.32 10.25
C ASP A 48 9.14 -9.38 11.11
N ALA A 49 8.53 -8.36 10.49
CA ALA A 49 7.63 -7.43 11.16
C ALA A 49 6.39 -8.14 11.73
N LEU A 50 5.77 -9.03 10.95
CA LEU A 50 4.62 -9.81 11.41
C LEU A 50 4.99 -10.77 12.54
N GLU A 51 6.11 -11.48 12.45
CA GLU A 51 6.58 -12.38 13.50
C GLU A 51 6.81 -11.63 14.83
N GLN A 52 7.46 -10.46 14.76
CA GLN A 52 7.68 -9.60 15.93
C GLN A 52 6.36 -9.10 16.54
N ASN A 53 5.33 -8.86 15.72
CA ASN A 53 4.02 -8.44 16.20
C ASN A 53 3.01 -9.60 16.38
N LYS A 54 3.49 -10.82 16.63
CA LYS A 54 2.65 -12.02 16.90
C LYS A 54 1.62 -12.30 15.80
N GLY A 55 1.98 -12.02 14.55
CA GLY A 55 1.15 -12.17 13.36
C GLY A 55 0.06 -11.10 13.20
N GLN A 56 0.02 -10.07 14.06
CA GLN A 56 -0.99 -9.02 13.96
C GLN A 56 -0.52 -7.93 12.99
N LEU A 57 -1.31 -7.65 11.96
CA LEU A 57 -1.10 -6.49 11.10
C LEU A 57 -1.80 -5.28 11.71
N THR A 58 -1.04 -4.24 12.06
CA THR A 58 -1.57 -2.98 12.59
C THR A 58 -1.08 -1.81 11.75
N TYR A 59 -1.78 -0.68 11.80
CA TYR A 59 -1.36 0.54 11.09
C TYR A 59 0.04 1.00 11.54
N ALA A 60 0.32 0.93 12.84
CA ALA A 60 1.65 1.27 13.38
C ALA A 60 2.74 0.36 12.79
N LEU A 61 2.48 -0.95 12.74
CA LEU A 61 3.43 -1.91 12.18
C LEU A 61 3.75 -1.64 10.70
N VAL A 62 2.73 -1.33 9.88
CA VAL A 62 2.94 -0.99 8.46
C VAL A 62 3.83 0.25 8.30
N ASN A 63 3.65 1.26 9.16
CA ASN A 63 4.49 2.46 9.14
C ASN A 63 5.93 2.23 9.63
N GLU A 64 6.22 1.08 10.25
CA GLU A 64 7.58 0.71 10.66
C GLU A 64 8.36 -0.04 9.57
N MET A 65 7.68 -0.51 8.51
CA MET A 65 8.27 -1.24 7.38
C MET A 65 8.94 -0.27 6.39
N LYS A 66 10.22 0.01 6.61
CA LYS A 66 10.97 1.02 5.83
C LYS A 66 11.22 0.60 4.39
N TYR A 67 11.44 -0.70 4.15
CA TYR A 67 11.66 -1.21 2.80
C TYR A 67 10.37 -1.22 1.98
N LEU A 68 9.23 -1.51 2.62
CA LEU A 68 7.91 -1.32 2.01
C LEU A 68 7.69 0.15 1.58
N GLU A 69 8.02 1.12 2.43
CA GLU A 69 7.92 2.55 2.09
C GLU A 69 8.77 2.87 0.85
N MET A 70 10.03 2.43 0.79
CA MET A 70 10.91 2.65 -0.38
C MET A 70 10.46 1.96 -1.67
N VAL A 71 9.58 0.97 -1.60
CA VAL A 71 9.02 0.30 -2.79
C VAL A 71 7.81 1.07 -3.32
N ILE A 72 7.11 1.81 -2.46
CA ILE A 72 5.88 2.53 -2.81
C ILE A 72 6.17 4.00 -3.16
N ASP A 73 7.10 4.63 -2.45
CA ASP A 73 7.45 6.07 -2.54
C ASP A 73 8.93 6.30 -2.89
#